data_AF-E4XNC7-F1
#
_entry.id   AF-E4XNC7-F1
#
_cell.length_a   1.000
_cell.length_b   1.000
_cell.length_c   1.000
_cell.angle_alpha   90.00
_cell.angle_beta   90.00
_cell.angle_gamma   90.00
#
_symmetry.space_group_name_H-M   'P 1'
#
loop_
_entity.id
_entity.type
_entity.pdbx_description
1 polymer ?
#
loop_
_entity_poly.entity_id
_entity_poly.type
_entity_poly.pdbx_seq_one_letter_code
_entity_poly.pdbx_strand_id
1 'polypeptide(L)'
;MADERFDGQFLHMAQYTDGGVRGLVDVFFSFLRRKTDFYTGSDEDLNESRKIAKELVDERFQHHAKIAFAEADSKKKEKAQQQKKLEEQRARERKRIEEEAKAPRIVEVTDEQAEKIEKQNSEAPNDAAGGDGSKFPKLKEDKPNCDEEEDEEDKDLLKPNSGNGADLENYQWTQTLQEVEVRVPFRLPKLKSRDVNVKIQKKRLYVALKNQDPVIDDEFPFEIKQEDSFWTLNNGTLTINIEKVNQMEWWSHLVTSDQKINCKKVSPENSKLSDLDGDTRSMVEKMMFDQRAKAMGEPTSEERKKQDMLKNFMKQHPEMDFSKAKFC
;
A
#
# COMPACT_ATOMS: atom_id res chain seq x y z
N MET A 1 16.12 -12.61 26.94
CA MET A 1 14.86 -12.56 26.18
C MET A 1 13.92 -11.67 26.95
N ALA A 2 13.17 -10.80 26.26
CA ALA A 2 12.13 -10.02 26.90
C ALA A 2 11.02 -10.98 27.38
N ASP A 3 10.52 -10.77 28.59
CA ASP A 3 9.36 -11.50 29.11
C ASP A 3 8.11 -10.69 28.77
N GLU A 4 7.48 -11.03 27.64
CA GLU A 4 6.39 -10.26 27.03
C GLU A 4 5.00 -10.69 27.55
N ARG A 5 4.95 -11.66 28.49
CA ARG A 5 3.70 -12.29 28.95
C ARG A 5 2.69 -11.31 29.55
N PHE A 6 3.16 -10.18 30.07
CA PHE A 6 2.34 -9.18 30.74
C PHE A 6 2.17 -7.87 29.94
N ASP A 7 2.72 -7.81 28.72
CA ASP A 7 2.73 -6.58 27.93
C ASP A 7 1.32 -6.10 27.59
N GLY A 8 0.41 -7.03 27.27
CA GLY A 8 -0.99 -6.71 27.01
C GLY A 8 -1.69 -6.06 28.21
N GLN A 9 -1.45 -6.56 29.42
CA GLN A 9 -2.03 -6.01 30.65
C GLN A 9 -1.43 -4.64 30.99
N PHE A 10 -0.11 -4.47 30.83
CA PHE A 10 0.54 -3.17 31.05
C PHE A 10 0.11 -2.14 30.00
N LEU A 11 -0.06 -2.54 28.74
CA LEU A 11 -0.53 -1.66 27.67
C LEU A 11 -1.98 -1.23 27.92
N HIS A 12 -2.83 -2.16 28.32
CA HIS A 12 -4.19 -1.85 28.75
C HIS A 12 -4.18 -0.83 29.89
N MET A 13 -3.45 -1.09 30.98
CA MET A 13 -3.33 -0.14 32.09
C MET A 13 -2.81 1.24 31.65
N ALA A 14 -1.84 1.29 30.74
CA ALA A 14 -1.29 2.54 30.20
C ALA A 14 -2.34 3.38 29.44
N GLN A 15 -3.29 2.72 28.75
CA GLN A 15 -4.35 3.40 28.01
C GLN A 15 -5.40 4.05 28.92
N TYR A 16 -5.68 3.45 30.08
CA TYR A 16 -6.68 3.96 31.03
C TYR A 16 -6.11 4.89 32.10
N THR A 17 -4.79 5.08 32.13
CA THR A 17 -4.16 5.97 33.11
C THR A 17 -3.91 7.34 32.51
N ASP A 18 -4.52 8.37 33.11
CA ASP A 18 -4.31 9.76 32.71
C ASP A 18 -2.83 10.15 32.90
N GLY A 19 -2.24 10.78 31.87
CA GLY A 19 -0.83 11.19 31.91
C GLY A 19 0.17 10.15 31.37
N GLY A 20 -0.30 9.09 30.72
CA GLY A 20 0.54 8.12 30.00
C GLY A 20 1.51 7.39 30.93
N VAL A 21 2.80 7.34 30.54
CA VAL A 21 3.84 6.62 31.31
C VAL A 21 3.98 7.16 32.74
N ARG A 22 3.83 8.47 32.96
CA ARG A 22 3.94 9.06 34.30
C ARG A 22 2.82 8.56 35.22
N GLY A 23 1.60 8.51 34.69
CA GLY A 23 0.45 7.97 35.41
C GLY A 23 0.62 6.48 35.70
N LEU A 24 1.05 5.69 34.71
CA LEU A 24 1.27 4.26 34.88
C LEU A 24 2.29 3.96 36.00
N VAL A 25 3.39 4.72 36.04
CA VAL A 25 4.42 4.60 37.08
C VAL A 25 3.86 4.96 38.46
N ASP A 26 3.03 5.99 38.56
CA ASP A 26 2.38 6.37 39.82
C ASP A 26 1.41 5.28 40.31
N VAL A 27 0.60 4.70 39.41
CA VAL A 27 -0.29 3.58 39.72
C VAL A 27 0.49 2.37 40.22
N PHE A 28 1.63 2.06 39.60
CA PHE A 28 2.50 0.96 40.01
C PHE A 28 3.07 1.16 41.42
N PHE A 29 3.66 2.32 41.71
CA PHE A 29 4.16 2.62 43.05
C PHE A 29 3.03 2.71 44.08
N SER A 30 1.87 3.21 43.69
CA SER A 30 0.69 3.20 44.55
C SER A 30 0.17 1.80 44.82
N PHE A 31 0.31 0.84 43.89
CA PHE A 31 0.01 -0.57 44.12
C PHE A 31 0.99 -1.17 45.13
N LEU A 32 2.31 -0.95 44.94
CA LEU A 32 3.34 -1.43 45.86
C LEU A 32 3.08 -0.93 47.29
N ARG A 33 2.73 0.35 47.46
CA ARG A 33 2.37 0.91 48.77
C ARG A 33 1.20 0.21 49.45
N ARG A 34 0.19 -0.24 48.69
CA ARG A 34 -1.07 -0.76 49.25
C ARG A 34 -1.10 -2.27 49.41
N LYS A 35 -0.36 -2.99 48.59
CA LYS A 35 -0.49 -4.45 48.44
C LYS A 35 0.80 -5.21 48.74
N THR A 36 1.88 -4.49 49.03
CA THR A 36 3.18 -5.08 49.35
C THR A 36 3.79 -4.35 50.54
N ASP A 37 4.77 -4.99 51.16
CA ASP A 37 5.65 -4.46 52.20
C ASP A 37 6.83 -3.65 51.61
N PHE A 38 6.79 -3.31 50.32
CA PHE A 38 7.90 -2.70 49.59
C PHE A 38 8.53 -1.45 50.26
N TYR A 39 7.74 -0.62 50.94
CA TYR A 39 8.24 0.59 51.63
C TYR A 39 8.48 0.40 53.13
N THR A 40 7.96 -0.67 53.71
CA THR A 40 8.00 -0.92 55.16
C THR A 40 8.95 -2.05 55.54
N GLY A 41 9.29 -2.93 54.59
CA GLY A 41 10.14 -4.09 54.79
C GLY A 41 9.71 -5.00 55.94
N SER A 42 10.65 -5.82 56.41
CA SER A 42 10.58 -6.60 57.65
C SER A 42 11.33 -5.93 58.82
N ASP A 43 12.05 -4.84 58.59
CA ASP A 43 12.91 -4.18 59.57
C ASP A 43 12.15 -3.13 60.39
N GLU A 44 12.55 -2.95 61.66
CA GLU A 44 11.94 -1.98 62.59
C GLU A 44 12.20 -0.51 62.14
N ASP A 45 13.22 -0.27 61.31
CA ASP A 45 13.66 1.06 60.86
C ASP A 45 13.17 1.44 59.46
N LEU A 46 12.05 2.17 59.42
CA LEU A 46 11.39 2.64 58.18
C LEU A 46 12.29 3.43 57.21
N ASN A 47 13.32 4.11 57.73
CA ASN A 47 14.25 4.89 56.90
C ASN A 47 15.19 3.99 56.07
N GLU A 48 15.59 2.85 56.64
CA GLU A 48 16.46 1.89 55.97
C GLU A 48 15.69 1.12 54.90
N SER A 49 14.46 0.67 55.21
CA SER A 49 13.59 0.00 54.23
C SER A 49 13.29 0.90 53.03
N ARG A 50 13.08 2.21 53.24
CA ARG A 50 12.89 3.17 52.14
C ARG A 50 14.15 3.31 51.27
N LYS A 51 15.34 3.25 51.86
CA LYS A 51 16.61 3.32 51.11
C LYS A 51 16.78 2.09 50.22
N ILE A 52 16.53 0.90 50.77
CA ILE A 52 16.60 -0.38 50.04
C ILE A 52 15.59 -0.38 48.87
N ALA A 53 14.36 0.06 49.12
CA ALA A 53 13.33 0.18 48.08
C ALA A 53 13.77 1.10 46.92
N LYS A 54 14.43 2.22 47.24
CA LYS A 54 14.96 3.14 46.24
C LYS A 54 16.11 2.52 45.45
N GLU A 55 17.05 1.86 46.12
CA GLU A 55 18.18 1.18 45.47
C GLU A 55 17.71 0.09 44.51
N LEU A 56 16.68 -0.70 44.89
CA LEU A 56 16.12 -1.72 44.00
C LEU A 56 15.53 -1.13 42.71
N VAL A 57 14.78 -0.03 42.82
CA VAL A 57 14.19 0.65 41.65
C VAL A 57 15.29 1.18 40.73
N ASP A 58 16.32 1.79 41.31
CA ASP A 58 17.43 2.35 40.55
C ASP A 58 18.23 1.26 39.82
N GLU A 59 18.51 0.14 40.49
CA GLU A 59 19.19 -1.01 39.89
C GLU A 59 18.41 -1.55 38.68
N ARG A 60 17.10 -1.77 38.84
CA ARG A 60 16.24 -2.28 37.76
C ARG A 60 16.12 -1.27 36.62
N PHE A 61 16.00 0.02 36.92
CA PHE A 61 16.01 1.07 35.92
C PHE A 61 17.31 1.05 35.11
N GLN A 62 18.47 1.02 35.77
CA GLN A 62 19.77 0.99 35.10
C GLN A 62 19.95 -0.26 34.22
N HIS A 63 19.50 -1.42 34.68
CA HIS A 63 19.56 -2.67 33.92
C HIS A 63 18.79 -2.56 32.59
N HIS A 64 17.53 -2.14 32.63
CA HIS A 64 16.71 -2.00 31.42
C HIS A 64 17.15 -0.83 30.54
N ALA A 65 17.66 0.25 31.12
CA ALA A 65 18.23 1.37 30.36
C ALA A 65 19.45 0.93 29.52
N LYS A 66 20.36 0.12 30.08
CA LYS A 66 21.52 -0.42 29.35
C LYS A 66 21.11 -1.26 28.14
N ILE A 67 20.09 -2.10 28.29
CA ILE A 67 19.55 -2.92 27.19
C ILE A 67 18.96 -2.02 26.09
N ALA A 68 18.12 -1.06 26.47
CA ALA A 68 17.49 -0.14 25.53
C ALA A 68 18.53 0.69 24.75
N PHE A 69 19.58 1.17 25.42
CA PHE A 69 20.66 1.89 24.75
C PHE A 69 21.45 1.01 23.77
N ALA A 70 21.77 -0.23 24.16
CA ALA A 70 22.48 -1.17 23.28
C ALA A 70 21.68 -1.51 22.02
N GLU A 71 20.36 -1.74 22.16
CA GLU A 71 19.46 -1.98 21.02
C GLU A 71 19.33 -0.76 20.11
N ALA A 72 19.22 0.44 20.68
CA ALA A 72 19.14 1.68 19.92
C ALA A 72 20.43 1.93 19.11
N ASP A 73 21.59 1.68 19.71
CA ASP A 73 22.88 1.81 19.03
C ASP A 73 23.08 0.75 17.94
N SER A 74 22.64 -0.49 18.16
CA SER A 74 22.66 -1.53 17.11
C SER A 74 21.77 -1.14 15.94
N LYS A 75 20.52 -0.73 16.20
CA LYS A 75 19.58 -0.26 15.16
C LYS A 75 20.11 0.95 14.40
N LYS A 76 20.80 1.89 15.05
CA LYS A 76 21.43 3.04 14.38
C LYS A 76 22.57 2.59 13.47
N LYS A 77 23.43 1.68 13.94
CA LYS A 77 24.54 1.13 13.13
C LYS A 77 24.02 0.36 11.92
N GLU A 78 23.00 -0.47 12.08
CA GLU A 78 22.35 -1.20 10.98
C GLU A 78 21.76 -0.25 9.95
N LYS A 79 20.99 0.76 10.37
CA LYS A 79 20.43 1.79 9.47
C LYS A 79 21.53 2.54 8.73
N ALA A 80 22.60 2.95 9.41
CA ALA A 80 23.72 3.64 8.79
C ALA A 80 24.46 2.74 7.77
N GLN A 81 24.62 1.45 8.06
CA GLN A 81 25.22 0.48 7.13
C GLN A 81 24.33 0.22 5.91
N GLN A 82 23.02 0.07 6.11
CA GLN A 82 22.05 -0.06 5.01
C GLN A 82 22.06 1.18 4.11
N GLN A 83 22.09 2.37 4.71
CA GLN A 83 22.13 3.62 3.96
C GLN A 83 23.43 3.78 3.16
N LYS A 84 24.59 3.44 3.75
CA LYS A 84 25.87 3.44 3.03
C LYS A 84 25.90 2.44 1.87
N LYS A 85 25.40 1.22 2.06
CA LYS A 85 25.30 0.22 0.99
C LYS A 85 24.41 0.70 -0.17
N LEU A 86 23.27 1.32 0.15
CA LEU A 86 22.37 1.88 -0.85
C LEU A 86 23.01 3.05 -1.62
N GLU A 87 23.73 3.92 -0.92
CA GLU A 87 24.43 5.05 -1.55
C GLU A 87 25.59 4.60 -2.43
N GLU A 88 26.35 3.58 -2.01
CA GLU A 88 27.40 2.96 -2.82
C GLU A 88 26.85 2.30 -4.09
N GLN A 89 25.72 1.58 -3.98
CA GLN A 89 25.03 1.01 -5.14
C GLN A 89 24.57 2.10 -6.11
N ARG A 90 23.95 3.18 -5.61
CA ARG A 90 23.52 4.33 -6.43
C ARG A 90 24.71 5.03 -7.09
N ALA A 91 25.84 5.17 -6.40
CA ALA A 91 27.04 5.77 -6.96
C ALA A 91 27.65 4.89 -8.06
N ARG A 92 27.65 3.56 -7.88
CA ARG A 92 28.11 2.59 -8.89
C ARG A 92 27.22 2.60 -10.13
N GLU A 93 25.90 2.70 -9.94
CA GLU A 93 24.92 2.81 -11.03
C GLU A 93 25.08 4.13 -11.79
N ARG A 94 25.24 5.26 -11.10
CA ARG A 94 25.50 6.56 -11.74
C ARG A 94 26.78 6.54 -12.58
N LYS A 95 27.87 5.96 -12.06
CA LYS A 95 29.12 5.81 -12.82
C LYS A 95 28.93 4.96 -14.07
N ARG A 96 28.18 3.85 -13.97
CA ARG A 96 27.88 2.98 -15.11
C ARG A 96 27.08 3.71 -16.20
N ILE A 97 26.06 4.50 -15.81
CA ILE A 97 25.27 5.31 -16.74
C ILE A 97 26.14 6.38 -17.41
N GLU A 98 27.05 7.02 -16.67
CA GLU A 98 27.96 8.03 -17.21
C GLU A 98 29.00 7.42 -18.18
N GLU A 99 29.53 6.24 -17.89
CA GLU A 99 30.41 5.47 -18.79
C GLU A 99 29.67 5.06 -20.07
N GLU A 100 28.41 4.63 -19.96
CA GLU A 100 27.55 4.29 -21.09
C GLU A 100 27.19 5.53 -21.94
N ALA A 101 27.03 6.71 -21.31
CA ALA A 101 26.83 7.98 -21.99
C ALA A 101 28.12 8.54 -22.64
N LYS A 102 29.31 8.16 -22.15
CA LYS A 102 30.62 8.51 -22.73
C LYS A 102 31.07 7.56 -23.83
N ALA A 103 30.38 6.44 -24.05
CA ALA A 103 30.61 5.61 -25.23
C ALA A 103 30.33 6.44 -26.50
N PRO A 104 31.20 6.38 -27.53
CA PRO A 104 31.16 7.32 -28.63
C PRO A 104 29.87 7.17 -29.45
N ARG A 105 28.95 8.12 -29.26
CA ARG A 105 27.86 8.42 -30.18
C ARG A 105 28.47 8.98 -31.45
N ILE A 106 28.32 8.24 -32.54
CA ILE A 106 28.81 8.56 -33.90
C ILE A 106 28.42 9.99 -34.27
N VAL A 107 29.43 10.77 -34.66
CA VAL A 107 29.38 12.16 -35.10
C VAL A 107 29.13 12.23 -36.62
N GLU A 108 28.09 12.99 -36.99
CA GLU A 108 27.86 13.80 -38.20
C GLU A 108 28.31 13.27 -39.58
N VAL A 109 27.31 13.03 -40.44
CA VAL A 109 27.36 13.46 -41.85
C VAL A 109 26.30 14.55 -42.02
N THR A 110 26.73 15.64 -42.60
CA THR A 110 26.17 16.98 -42.71
C THR A 110 24.94 17.12 -43.62
N ASP A 111 24.05 18.02 -43.23
CA ASP A 111 22.82 18.45 -43.90
C ASP A 111 23.04 19.27 -45.20
N GLU A 112 23.96 18.85 -46.08
CA GLU A 112 24.26 19.58 -47.34
C GLU A 112 23.74 18.89 -48.62
N GLN A 113 23.02 17.76 -48.49
CA GLN A 113 22.50 17.02 -49.66
C GLN A 113 20.97 17.05 -49.81
N ALA A 114 20.23 17.64 -48.87
CA ALA A 114 18.76 17.72 -48.95
C ALA A 114 18.23 18.92 -49.77
N GLU A 115 19.04 19.96 -50.03
CA GLU A 115 18.57 21.19 -50.70
C GLU A 115 18.60 21.13 -52.24
N LYS A 116 19.11 20.05 -52.85
CA LYS A 116 19.32 19.99 -54.31
C LYS A 116 18.19 19.33 -55.12
N ILE A 117 17.07 18.98 -54.49
CA ILE A 117 15.91 18.37 -55.16
C ILE A 117 14.66 19.27 -55.15
N GLU A 118 14.60 20.32 -54.32
CA GLU A 118 13.43 21.22 -54.24
C GLU A 118 13.48 22.48 -55.13
N LYS A 119 14.55 22.69 -55.92
CA LYS A 119 14.69 23.89 -56.80
C LYS A 119 14.51 23.64 -58.29
N GLN A 120 13.84 22.55 -58.68
CA GLN A 120 13.40 22.34 -60.06
C GLN A 120 11.98 21.77 -60.11
N ASN A 121 10.98 22.53 -59.64
CA ASN A 121 9.69 22.59 -60.35
C ASN A 121 8.83 23.75 -59.84
N SER A 122 9.04 24.95 -60.40
CA SER A 122 8.02 25.98 -60.37
C SER A 122 8.00 26.68 -61.72
N GLU A 123 7.16 26.19 -62.63
CA GLU A 123 6.46 27.00 -63.64
C GLU A 123 5.25 26.18 -64.13
N ALA A 124 4.08 26.54 -63.58
CA ALA A 124 2.75 26.13 -64.03
C ALA A 124 2.38 26.94 -65.31
N PRO A 125 1.31 26.64 -66.10
CA PRO A 125 -0.09 26.63 -65.58
C PRO A 125 -1.15 25.73 -66.28
N ASN A 126 -2.24 25.50 -65.53
CA ASN A 126 -3.66 25.30 -65.94
C ASN A 126 -4.03 24.05 -66.79
N ASP A 127 -5.12 23.29 -66.57
CA ASP A 127 -6.48 23.63 -66.14
C ASP A 127 -7.28 22.40 -65.63
N ALA A 128 -8.29 22.71 -64.79
CA ALA A 128 -9.63 22.11 -64.67
C ALA A 128 -9.89 20.71 -64.02
N ALA A 129 -10.59 20.82 -62.88
CA ALA A 129 -11.86 20.16 -62.52
C ALA A 129 -11.87 18.84 -61.69
N GLY A 130 -12.37 18.96 -60.44
CA GLY A 130 -13.38 18.02 -59.91
C GLY A 130 -13.21 17.53 -58.46
N GLY A 131 -14.00 18.11 -57.53
CA GLY A 131 -14.46 17.55 -56.24
C GLY A 131 -13.41 17.38 -55.11
N ASP A 132 -13.67 17.60 -53.82
CA ASP A 132 -14.89 17.79 -53.03
C ASP A 132 -14.50 18.28 -51.60
N GLY A 133 -15.41 18.99 -50.92
CA GLY A 133 -15.54 19.09 -49.45
C GLY A 133 -14.37 19.64 -48.60
N SER A 134 -14.31 20.95 -48.34
CA SER A 134 -14.82 21.61 -47.11
C SER A 134 -14.25 21.07 -45.78
N LYS A 135 -13.27 21.75 -45.16
CA LYS A 135 -13.40 22.73 -44.05
C LYS A 135 -14.19 22.24 -42.83
N PHE A 136 -13.53 22.22 -41.66
CA PHE A 136 -13.81 22.93 -40.39
C PHE A 136 -13.06 22.23 -39.22
N PRO A 137 -13.08 22.69 -37.95
CA PRO A 137 -12.16 23.67 -37.38
C PRO A 137 -11.52 23.21 -36.05
N LYS A 138 -10.81 24.15 -35.43
CA LYS A 138 -10.24 24.19 -34.08
C LYS A 138 -11.30 24.07 -32.96
N LEU A 139 -10.84 23.73 -31.74
CA LEU A 139 -11.48 23.70 -30.38
C LEU A 139 -11.89 22.27 -29.98
N LYS A 140 -11.67 21.74 -28.75
CA LYS A 140 -11.50 22.30 -27.41
C LYS A 140 -10.95 21.22 -26.47
N GLU A 141 -10.46 21.66 -25.31
CA GLU A 141 -10.18 20.86 -24.12
C GLU A 141 -11.33 19.90 -23.79
N ASP A 142 -11.04 18.62 -23.65
CA ASP A 142 -11.80 17.69 -22.81
C ASP A 142 -10.85 16.59 -22.32
N LYS A 143 -10.94 16.32 -21.01
CA LYS A 143 -10.21 15.25 -20.31
C LYS A 143 -10.50 13.91 -21.00
N PRO A 144 -9.51 13.04 -21.25
CA PRO A 144 -9.83 11.66 -21.58
C PRO A 144 -10.29 10.98 -20.29
N ASN A 145 -11.60 10.75 -20.20
CA ASN A 145 -12.12 9.63 -19.44
C ASN A 145 -11.58 8.36 -20.12
N CYS A 146 -10.71 7.64 -19.43
CA CYS A 146 -10.24 6.34 -19.87
C CYS A 146 -11.33 5.32 -19.53
N ASP A 147 -12.37 5.23 -20.36
CA ASP A 147 -13.23 4.06 -20.39
C ASP A 147 -12.45 2.95 -21.09
N GLU A 148 -11.71 2.19 -20.29
CA GLU A 148 -11.21 0.87 -20.68
C GLU A 148 -12.41 -0.03 -20.95
N GLU A 149 -12.32 -0.85 -22.00
CA GLU A 149 -13.32 -1.85 -22.38
C GLU A 149 -13.71 -2.69 -21.14
N GLU A 150 -14.84 -2.35 -20.52
CA GLU A 150 -15.41 -3.17 -19.46
C GLU A 150 -15.99 -4.42 -20.11
N ASP A 151 -15.38 -5.58 -19.82
CA ASP A 151 -16.01 -6.89 -20.06
C ASP A 151 -17.48 -6.79 -19.63
N GLU A 152 -18.44 -7.26 -20.45
CA GLU A 152 -19.88 -7.17 -20.15
C GLU A 152 -20.25 -7.72 -18.74
N GLU A 153 -19.39 -8.58 -18.18
CA GLU A 153 -19.51 -9.15 -16.83
C GLU A 153 -19.07 -8.21 -15.69
N ASP A 154 -18.23 -7.20 -15.96
CA ASP A 154 -17.69 -6.27 -14.96
C ASP A 154 -18.60 -5.04 -14.72
N LYS A 155 -19.62 -4.82 -15.57
CA LYS A 155 -20.56 -3.68 -15.47
C LYS A 155 -21.45 -3.71 -14.23
N ASP A 156 -21.76 -4.91 -13.72
CA ASP A 156 -22.64 -5.08 -12.56
C ASP A 156 -21.88 -5.09 -11.21
N LEU A 157 -20.55 -4.99 -11.24
CA LEU A 157 -19.70 -5.01 -10.05
C LEU A 157 -19.43 -3.60 -9.52
N LEU A 158 -19.49 -3.45 -8.19
CA LEU A 158 -19.19 -2.18 -7.53
C LEU A 158 -17.71 -1.82 -7.68
N LYS A 159 -17.43 -0.54 -7.94
CA LYS A 159 -16.07 -0.02 -7.88
C LYS A 159 -15.58 -0.02 -6.41
N PRO A 160 -14.38 -0.56 -6.10
CA PRO A 160 -13.86 -0.54 -4.75
C PRO A 160 -13.67 0.89 -4.22
N ASN A 161 -13.91 1.09 -2.92
CA ASN A 161 -13.58 2.35 -2.24
C ASN A 161 -12.06 2.50 -2.03
N SER A 162 -11.62 3.63 -1.45
CA SER A 162 -10.19 3.90 -1.22
C SER A 162 -9.49 2.89 -0.32
N GLY A 163 -10.24 2.14 0.47
CA GLY A 163 -9.75 1.05 1.31
C GLY A 163 -10.03 -0.33 0.73
N ASN A 164 -10.19 -0.45 -0.60
CA ASN A 164 -10.39 -1.71 -1.32
C ASN A 164 -11.61 -2.54 -0.89
N GLY A 165 -12.58 -1.95 -0.20
CA GLY A 165 -13.86 -2.58 0.13
C GLY A 165 -15.01 -1.90 -0.61
N ALA A 166 -16.17 -1.80 0.04
CA ALA A 166 -17.36 -1.19 -0.54
C ALA A 166 -18.02 -0.19 0.41
N ASP A 167 -18.69 0.81 -0.17
CA ASP A 167 -19.57 1.72 0.54
C ASP A 167 -21.02 1.30 0.25
N LEU A 168 -21.68 0.70 1.23
CA LEU A 168 -23.09 0.28 1.15
C LEU A 168 -23.98 1.29 1.88
N GLU A 169 -25.30 1.17 1.70
CA GLU A 169 -26.26 2.11 2.28
C GLU A 169 -26.21 2.15 3.82
N ASN A 170 -26.07 0.98 4.44
CA ASN A 170 -26.16 0.81 5.89
C ASN A 170 -24.80 0.81 6.61
N TYR A 171 -23.72 0.47 5.89
CA TYR A 171 -22.38 0.36 6.43
C TYR A 171 -21.34 0.47 5.32
N GLN A 172 -20.12 0.80 5.68
CA GLN A 172 -18.98 0.75 4.78
C GLN A 172 -17.98 -0.27 5.30
N TRP A 173 -17.20 -0.87 4.42
CA TRP A 173 -16.09 -1.71 4.83
C TRP A 173 -14.87 -1.47 3.95
N THR A 174 -13.72 -1.70 4.55
CA THR A 174 -12.40 -1.59 3.92
C THR A 174 -11.63 -2.85 4.26
N GLN A 175 -10.65 -3.22 3.44
CA GLN A 175 -9.86 -4.41 3.66
C GLN A 175 -8.40 -4.22 3.27
N THR A 176 -7.57 -5.00 3.93
CA THR A 176 -6.21 -5.33 3.50
C THR A 176 -6.17 -6.82 3.14
N LEU A 177 -4.99 -7.35 2.84
CA LEU A 177 -4.82 -8.79 2.68
C LEU A 177 -5.06 -9.57 3.98
N GLN A 178 -4.81 -8.94 5.14
CA GLN A 178 -4.85 -9.61 6.44
C GLN A 178 -6.18 -9.41 7.17
N GLU A 179 -6.78 -8.24 7.05
CA GLU A 179 -7.93 -7.84 7.86
C GLU A 179 -9.02 -7.12 7.06
N VAL A 180 -10.22 -7.09 7.62
CA VAL A 180 -11.38 -6.33 7.14
C VAL A 180 -11.87 -5.43 8.26
N GLU A 181 -12.01 -4.14 7.98
CA GLU A 181 -12.60 -3.16 8.89
C GLU A 181 -13.99 -2.77 8.39
N VAL A 182 -15.02 -3.02 9.20
CA VAL A 182 -16.42 -2.67 8.91
C VAL A 182 -16.83 -1.50 9.80
N ARG A 183 -17.40 -0.44 9.23
CA ARG A 183 -17.92 0.72 9.96
C ARG A 183 -19.42 0.88 9.73
N VAL A 184 -20.17 0.80 10.82
CA VAL A 184 -21.64 0.92 10.85
C VAL A 184 -22.00 2.22 11.59
N PRO A 185 -22.38 3.29 10.87
CA PRO A 185 -22.75 4.57 11.48
C PRO A 185 -24.21 4.56 11.93
N PHE A 186 -24.47 4.39 13.24
CA PHE A 186 -25.84 4.45 13.78
C PHE A 186 -26.39 5.88 13.91
N ARG A 187 -25.53 6.91 13.85
CA ARG A 187 -25.89 8.34 13.90
C ARG A 187 -26.75 8.73 15.12
N LEU A 188 -26.52 8.08 16.27
CA LEU A 188 -27.21 8.38 17.54
C LEU A 188 -26.26 9.02 18.56
N PRO A 189 -26.58 10.21 19.13
CA PRO A 189 -25.65 10.99 19.94
C PRO A 189 -25.36 10.43 21.35
N LYS A 190 -26.08 9.40 21.81
CA LYS A 190 -25.92 8.81 23.17
C LYS A 190 -25.81 7.28 23.16
N LEU A 191 -25.35 6.69 22.06
CA LEU A 191 -25.24 5.24 21.95
C LEU A 191 -24.14 4.71 22.87
N LYS A 192 -24.45 3.70 23.69
CA LYS A 192 -23.48 3.01 24.55
C LYS A 192 -23.32 1.55 24.13
N SER A 193 -22.21 0.93 24.53
CA SER A 193 -21.91 -0.47 24.20
C SER A 193 -23.01 -1.46 24.59
N ARG A 194 -23.78 -1.18 25.65
CA ARG A 194 -24.90 -2.03 26.12
C ARG A 194 -26.13 -2.02 25.22
N ASP A 195 -26.23 -1.02 24.33
CA ASP A 195 -27.35 -0.82 23.42
C ASP A 195 -27.07 -1.45 22.05
N VAL A 196 -25.88 -2.00 21.84
CA VAL A 196 -25.43 -2.67 20.61
C VAL A 196 -25.23 -4.15 20.88
N ASN A 197 -25.73 -4.99 19.99
CA ASN A 197 -25.54 -6.44 20.03
C ASN A 197 -24.71 -6.86 18.81
N VAL A 198 -23.45 -7.20 19.06
CA VAL A 198 -22.51 -7.67 18.04
C VAL A 198 -22.12 -9.10 18.36
N LYS A 199 -22.38 -10.04 17.44
CA LYS A 199 -21.88 -11.41 17.53
C LYS A 199 -21.04 -11.71 16.31
N ILE A 200 -19.76 -11.98 16.57
CA ILE A 200 -18.78 -12.36 15.56
C ILE A 200 -18.55 -13.86 15.73
N GLN A 201 -18.90 -14.64 14.71
CA GLN A 201 -18.66 -16.07 14.65
C GLN A 201 -17.74 -16.38 13.47
N LYS A 202 -17.10 -17.56 13.47
CA LYS A 202 -16.17 -17.99 12.40
C LYS A 202 -16.67 -17.79 10.97
N LYS A 203 -17.98 -17.88 10.76
CA LYS A 203 -18.64 -17.77 9.45
C LYS A 203 -19.87 -16.86 9.43
N ARG A 204 -20.18 -16.13 10.51
CA ARG A 204 -21.40 -15.32 10.57
C ARG A 204 -21.17 -14.02 11.33
N LEU A 205 -21.75 -12.94 10.81
CA LEU A 205 -21.75 -11.64 11.44
C LEU A 205 -23.18 -11.25 11.80
N TYR A 206 -23.39 -10.92 13.08
CA TYR A 206 -24.64 -10.35 13.56
C TYR A 206 -24.36 -8.99 14.19
N VAL A 207 -25.03 -7.95 13.70
CA VAL A 207 -24.94 -6.57 14.19
C VAL A 207 -26.35 -6.00 14.27
N ALA A 208 -26.80 -5.68 15.48
CA ALA A 208 -28.10 -5.05 15.69
C ALA A 208 -28.03 -4.03 16.83
N LEU A 209 -28.90 -3.02 16.77
CA LEU A 209 -29.24 -2.24 17.96
C LEU A 209 -30.24 -3.03 18.80
N LYS A 210 -30.19 -2.86 20.11
CA LYS A 210 -31.12 -3.54 21.03
C LYS A 210 -32.56 -3.15 20.69
N ASN A 211 -33.41 -4.15 20.48
CA ASN A 211 -34.83 -4.00 20.10
C ASN A 211 -35.07 -3.34 18.73
N GLN A 212 -34.11 -3.40 17.82
CA GLN A 212 -34.23 -2.94 16.43
C GLN A 212 -33.91 -4.12 15.50
N ASP A 213 -34.29 -3.98 14.24
CA ASP A 213 -33.92 -4.94 13.21
C ASP A 213 -32.39 -5.00 13.02
N PRO A 214 -31.83 -6.17 12.70
CA PRO A 214 -30.40 -6.32 12.48
C PRO A 214 -29.96 -5.53 11.24
N VAL A 215 -28.84 -4.82 11.37
CA VAL A 215 -28.19 -4.14 10.24
C VAL A 215 -27.45 -5.16 9.39
N ILE A 216 -26.81 -6.13 10.05
CA ILE A 216 -26.11 -7.25 9.40
C ILE A 216 -26.53 -8.51 10.14
N ASP A 217 -27.06 -9.49 9.41
CA ASP A 217 -27.31 -10.84 9.92
C ASP A 217 -27.12 -11.85 8.80
N ASP A 218 -25.87 -12.12 8.46
CA ASP A 218 -25.54 -13.00 7.34
C ASP A 218 -24.17 -13.66 7.50
N GLU A 219 -23.89 -14.65 6.65
CA GLU A 219 -22.67 -15.44 6.64
C GLU A 219 -21.54 -14.76 5.85
N PHE A 220 -20.32 -14.93 6.35
CA PHE A 220 -19.10 -14.56 5.64
C PHE A 220 -18.84 -15.55 4.51
N PRO A 221 -18.34 -15.09 3.34
CA PRO A 221 -17.92 -15.99 2.27
C PRO A 221 -16.73 -16.88 2.68
N PHE A 222 -15.89 -16.40 3.61
CA PHE A 222 -14.68 -17.07 4.07
C PHE A 222 -14.60 -17.12 5.59
N GLU A 223 -13.80 -18.04 6.12
CA GLU A 223 -13.60 -18.17 7.56
C GLU A 223 -12.71 -17.05 8.13
N ILE A 224 -13.05 -16.63 9.34
CA ILE A 224 -12.33 -15.58 10.09
C ILE A 224 -11.75 -16.11 11.40
N LYS A 225 -10.68 -15.48 11.88
CA LYS A 225 -10.13 -15.75 13.22
C LYS A 225 -10.96 -15.01 14.25
N GLN A 226 -11.98 -15.69 14.77
CA GLN A 226 -12.91 -15.11 15.74
C GLN A 226 -12.21 -14.53 16.98
N GLU A 227 -11.17 -15.19 17.48
CA GLU A 227 -10.44 -14.77 18.70
C GLU A 227 -9.64 -13.47 18.51
N ASP A 228 -9.22 -13.19 17.27
CA ASP A 228 -8.44 -11.99 16.91
C ASP A 228 -9.35 -10.86 16.37
N SER A 229 -10.66 -11.12 16.24
CA SER A 229 -11.63 -10.16 15.73
C SER A 229 -12.31 -9.43 16.88
N PHE A 230 -12.41 -8.11 16.80
CA PHE A 230 -12.96 -7.27 17.87
C PHE A 230 -13.78 -6.12 17.32
N TRP A 231 -14.59 -5.49 18.18
CA TRP A 231 -15.37 -4.33 17.81
C TRP A 231 -15.20 -3.20 18.83
N THR A 232 -15.35 -1.98 18.35
CA THR A 232 -15.28 -0.76 19.15
C THR A 232 -16.42 0.17 18.77
N LEU A 233 -16.92 0.95 19.74
CA LEU A 233 -17.96 1.94 19.50
C LEU A 233 -17.38 3.32 19.80
N ASN A 234 -17.25 4.17 18.77
CA ASN A 234 -16.72 5.51 18.91
C ASN A 234 -17.73 6.54 18.39
N ASN A 235 -18.17 7.46 19.25
CA ASN A 235 -19.04 8.60 18.91
C ASN A 235 -20.28 8.23 18.06
N GLY A 236 -20.88 7.06 18.31
CA GLY A 236 -22.08 6.58 17.60
C GLY A 236 -21.80 5.80 16.30
N THR A 237 -20.54 5.55 15.98
CA THR A 237 -20.11 4.67 14.88
C THR A 237 -19.49 3.39 15.46
N LEU A 238 -20.04 2.25 15.07
CA LEU A 238 -19.50 0.93 15.42
C LEU A 238 -18.45 0.54 14.38
N THR A 239 -17.25 0.24 14.84
CA THR A 239 -16.15 -0.27 14.01
C THR A 239 -15.86 -1.71 14.41
N ILE A 240 -15.88 -2.64 13.45
CA ILE A 240 -15.61 -4.07 13.64
C ILE A 240 -14.35 -4.40 12.85
N ASN A 241 -13.33 -4.91 13.52
CA ASN A 241 -12.10 -5.42 12.89
C ASN A 241 -12.17 -6.94 12.87
N ILE A 242 -11.98 -7.49 11.67
CA ILE A 242 -12.11 -8.92 11.38
C ILE A 242 -10.79 -9.41 10.80
N GLU A 243 -10.17 -10.36 11.48
CA GLU A 243 -8.92 -10.98 11.04
C GLU A 243 -9.23 -12.17 10.12
N LYS A 244 -8.67 -12.16 8.90
CA LYS A 244 -8.87 -13.24 7.93
C LYS A 244 -8.07 -14.47 8.32
N VAL A 245 -8.61 -15.66 8.07
CA VAL A 245 -7.82 -16.90 8.13
C VAL A 245 -6.85 -16.96 6.95
N ASN A 246 -7.36 -16.67 5.74
CA ASN A 246 -6.55 -16.60 4.52
C ASN A 246 -6.04 -15.17 4.30
N GLN A 247 -4.77 -14.93 4.64
CA GLN A 247 -4.12 -13.62 4.53
C GLN A 247 -3.58 -13.30 3.12
N MET A 248 -3.99 -14.04 2.08
CA MET A 248 -3.55 -13.85 0.69
C MET A 248 -4.72 -13.60 -0.27
N GLU A 249 -5.92 -13.30 0.24
CA GLU A 249 -7.14 -13.23 -0.56
C GLU A 249 -7.92 -11.93 -0.36
N TRP A 250 -8.27 -11.31 -1.48
CA TRP A 250 -9.16 -10.15 -1.53
C TRP A 250 -10.61 -10.60 -1.56
N TRP A 251 -11.40 -10.06 -0.65
CA TRP A 251 -12.82 -10.39 -0.57
C TRP A 251 -13.60 -9.56 -1.56
N SER A 252 -14.50 -10.18 -2.32
CA SER A 252 -15.38 -9.46 -3.25
C SER A 252 -16.61 -8.88 -2.56
N HIS A 253 -16.93 -9.31 -1.35
CA HIS A 253 -18.07 -8.85 -0.56
C HIS A 253 -17.82 -9.16 0.92
N LEU A 254 -18.50 -8.45 1.83
CA LEU A 254 -18.37 -8.72 3.26
C LEU A 254 -19.20 -9.95 3.65
N VAL A 255 -20.50 -9.94 3.32
CA VAL A 255 -21.40 -11.07 3.54
C VAL A 255 -22.02 -11.57 2.23
N THR A 256 -22.44 -12.82 2.19
CA THR A 256 -22.84 -13.49 0.93
C THR A 256 -24.01 -12.81 0.19
N SER A 257 -24.86 -12.08 0.89
CA SER A 257 -25.97 -11.32 0.32
C SER A 257 -25.59 -9.96 -0.26
N ASP A 258 -24.39 -9.44 0.01
CA ASP A 258 -23.98 -8.14 -0.50
C ASP A 258 -23.63 -8.17 -2.00
N GLN A 259 -23.73 -7.00 -2.63
CA GLN A 259 -23.23 -6.80 -3.98
C GLN A 259 -21.69 -6.90 -4.02
N LYS A 260 -21.18 -7.59 -5.05
CA LYS A 260 -19.75 -7.84 -5.22
C LYS A 260 -19.02 -6.62 -5.77
N ILE A 261 -17.80 -6.38 -5.27
CA ILE A 261 -16.85 -5.41 -5.82
C ILE A 261 -15.99 -6.05 -6.92
N ASN A 262 -15.48 -5.21 -7.81
CA ASN A 262 -14.51 -5.63 -8.81
C ASN A 262 -13.11 -5.74 -8.18
N CYS A 263 -12.71 -6.95 -7.79
CA CYS A 263 -11.40 -7.23 -7.21
C CYS A 263 -10.22 -6.96 -8.16
N LYS A 264 -10.44 -6.83 -9.49
CA LYS A 264 -9.37 -6.47 -10.44
C LYS A 264 -8.90 -5.02 -10.25
N LYS A 265 -9.79 -4.14 -9.76
CA LYS A 265 -9.53 -2.70 -9.55
C LYS A 265 -8.98 -2.39 -8.13
N VAL A 266 -8.67 -3.42 -7.33
CA VAL A 266 -8.13 -3.29 -5.97
C VAL A 266 -6.65 -2.92 -5.99
N SER A 267 -6.25 -1.95 -5.16
CA SER A 267 -4.86 -1.46 -5.09
C SER A 267 -4.16 -2.00 -3.82
N PRO A 268 -3.18 -2.92 -3.94
CA PRO A 268 -2.48 -3.46 -2.77
C PRO A 268 -1.64 -2.39 -2.04
N GLU A 269 -1.57 -2.45 -0.71
CA GLU A 269 -0.88 -1.44 0.12
C GLU A 269 0.63 -1.33 -0.16
N ASN A 270 1.26 -2.42 -0.63
CA ASN A 270 2.68 -2.47 -1.00
C ASN A 270 3.01 -1.77 -2.34
N SER A 271 2.15 -0.84 -2.80
CA SER A 271 2.30 -0.11 -4.06
C SER A 271 3.54 0.79 -4.14
N LYS A 272 4.37 0.86 -3.09
CA LYS A 272 5.68 1.51 -3.16
C LYS A 272 6.69 0.51 -3.70
N LEU A 273 7.04 0.67 -4.97
CA LEU A 273 8.18 0.03 -5.62
C LEU A 273 9.50 0.11 -4.84
N SER A 274 9.63 1.03 -3.87
CA SER A 274 10.79 1.14 -2.98
C SER A 274 10.92 -0.01 -1.98
N ASP A 275 9.83 -0.68 -1.66
CA ASP A 275 9.77 -1.66 -0.56
C ASP A 275 9.93 -3.10 -1.07
N LEU A 276 10.01 -3.28 -2.41
CA LEU A 276 10.28 -4.55 -3.07
C LEU A 276 11.79 -4.76 -3.27
N ASP A 277 12.24 -6.00 -3.09
CA ASP A 277 13.58 -6.47 -3.42
C ASP A 277 13.89 -6.28 -4.92
N GLY A 278 15.17 -6.08 -5.28
CA GLY A 278 15.58 -5.63 -6.61
C GLY A 278 15.13 -6.53 -7.77
N ASP A 279 15.01 -7.84 -7.53
CA ASP A 279 14.59 -8.81 -8.54
C ASP A 279 13.07 -8.74 -8.76
N THR A 280 12.28 -8.73 -7.67
CA THR A 280 10.81 -8.58 -7.74
C THR A 280 10.40 -7.21 -8.26
N ARG A 281 11.14 -6.17 -7.88
CA ARG A 281 10.95 -4.80 -8.37
C ARG A 281 11.14 -4.69 -9.88
N SER A 282 12.22 -5.29 -10.41
CA SER A 282 12.49 -5.29 -11.85
C SER A 282 11.37 -5.98 -12.63
N MET A 283 10.77 -7.02 -12.06
CA MET A 283 9.64 -7.72 -12.68
C MET A 283 8.37 -6.88 -12.69
N VAL A 284 8.03 -6.25 -11.56
CA VAL A 284 6.87 -5.37 -11.43
C VAL A 284 7.02 -4.10 -12.29
N GLU A 285 8.22 -3.51 -12.35
CA GLU A 285 8.52 -2.37 -13.25
C GLU A 285 8.35 -2.74 -14.72
N LYS A 286 8.82 -3.93 -15.14
CA LYS A 286 8.60 -4.43 -16.51
C LYS A 286 7.11 -4.57 -16.79
N MET A 287 6.35 -5.15 -15.86
CA MET A 287 4.91 -5.36 -16.02
C MET A 287 4.14 -4.03 -16.10
N MET A 288 4.50 -3.04 -15.27
CA MET A 288 3.91 -1.69 -15.33
C MET A 288 4.29 -0.95 -16.63
N PHE A 289 5.53 -1.09 -17.10
CA PHE A 289 5.97 -0.52 -18.37
C PHE A 289 5.20 -1.12 -19.55
N ASP A 290 5.04 -2.45 -19.56
CA ASP A 290 4.32 -3.17 -20.61
C ASP A 290 2.83 -2.83 -20.61
N GLN A 291 2.21 -2.67 -19.44
CA GLN A 291 0.82 -2.24 -19.31
C GLN A 291 0.62 -0.81 -19.83
N ARG A 292 1.52 0.12 -19.49
CA ARG A 292 1.48 1.51 -19.99
C ARG A 292 1.74 1.57 -21.49
N ALA A 293 2.71 0.81 -22.00
CA ALA A 293 3.01 0.75 -23.43
C ALA A 293 1.80 0.24 -24.21
N LYS A 294 1.17 -0.85 -23.74
CA LYS A 294 -0.05 -1.40 -24.34
C LYS A 294 -1.22 -0.41 -24.33
N ALA A 295 -1.41 0.33 -23.23
CA ALA A 295 -2.45 1.37 -23.14
C ALA A 295 -2.21 2.54 -24.11
N MET A 296 -0.94 2.87 -24.40
CA MET A 296 -0.58 3.91 -25.36
C MET A 296 -0.40 3.38 -26.80
N GLY A 297 -0.67 2.09 -27.05
CA GLY A 297 -0.41 1.46 -28.34
C GLY A 297 1.08 1.39 -28.71
N GLU A 298 1.98 1.57 -27.74
CA GLU A 298 3.42 1.47 -27.90
C GLU A 298 3.91 0.01 -27.77
N PRO A 299 5.03 -0.36 -28.43
CA PRO A 299 5.58 -1.71 -28.34
C PRO A 299 5.96 -2.09 -26.91
N THR A 300 5.56 -3.27 -26.47
CA THR A 300 5.95 -3.84 -25.16
C THR A 300 7.47 -4.01 -25.06
N SER A 301 8.00 -4.20 -23.85
CA SER A 301 9.44 -4.39 -23.61
C SER A 301 10.03 -5.54 -24.46
N GLU A 302 9.24 -6.58 -24.72
CA GLU A 302 9.67 -7.70 -25.56
C GLU A 302 9.62 -7.38 -27.05
N GLU A 303 8.59 -6.67 -27.51
CA GLU A 303 8.52 -6.20 -28.91
C GLU A 303 9.59 -5.17 -29.21
N ARG A 304 9.90 -4.29 -28.26
CA ARG A 304 10.99 -3.32 -28.39
C ARG A 304 12.35 -4.01 -28.48
N LYS A 305 12.60 -5.03 -27.66
CA LYS A 305 13.81 -5.87 -27.78
C LYS A 305 13.88 -6.61 -29.12
N LYS A 306 12.75 -7.14 -29.60
CA LYS A 306 12.69 -7.80 -30.92
C LYS A 306 12.96 -6.80 -32.05
N GLN A 307 12.38 -5.59 -31.99
CA GLN A 307 12.63 -4.53 -32.94
C GLN A 307 14.09 -4.06 -32.92
N ASP A 308 14.71 -3.96 -31.74
CA ASP A 308 16.11 -3.56 -31.61
C ASP A 308 17.07 -4.66 -32.12
N MET A 309 16.77 -5.93 -31.85
CA MET A 309 17.51 -7.06 -32.46
C MET A 309 17.36 -7.08 -33.97
N LEU A 310 16.14 -6.88 -34.49
CA LEU A 310 15.88 -6.82 -35.92
C LEU A 310 16.58 -5.62 -36.58
N LYS A 311 16.57 -4.44 -35.94
CA LYS A 311 17.30 -3.26 -36.41
C LYS A 311 18.81 -3.49 -36.43
N ASN A 312 19.36 -4.15 -35.41
CA ASN A 312 20.77 -4.51 -35.39
C ASN A 312 21.11 -5.55 -36.48
N PHE A 313 20.22 -6.51 -36.73
CA PHE A 313 20.37 -7.50 -37.80
C PHE A 313 20.32 -6.85 -39.19
N MET A 314 19.39 -5.93 -39.42
CA MET A 314 19.28 -5.14 -40.66
C MET A 314 20.53 -4.27 -40.89
N LYS A 315 21.11 -3.69 -39.83
CA LYS A 315 22.36 -2.93 -39.91
C LYS A 315 23.58 -3.80 -40.23
N GLN A 316 23.61 -5.04 -39.73
CA GLN A 316 24.70 -5.98 -39.97
C GLN A 316 24.60 -6.70 -41.31
N HIS A 317 23.41 -6.76 -41.91
CA HIS A 317 23.15 -7.36 -43.21
C HIS A 317 22.46 -6.38 -44.18
N PRO A 318 23.14 -5.30 -44.59
CA PRO A 318 22.58 -4.30 -45.51
C PRO A 318 22.30 -4.83 -46.92
N GLU A 319 22.82 -6.02 -47.27
CA GLU A 319 22.55 -6.69 -48.55
C GLU A 319 21.22 -7.46 -48.58
N MET A 320 20.56 -7.69 -47.44
CA MET A 320 19.25 -8.33 -47.39
C MET A 320 18.12 -7.29 -47.42
N ASP A 321 17.28 -7.36 -48.45
CA ASP A 321 16.11 -6.49 -48.61
C ASP A 321 14.91 -7.01 -47.80
N PHE A 322 14.61 -6.33 -46.69
CA PHE A 322 13.49 -6.65 -45.81
C PHE A 322 12.18 -5.93 -46.20
N SER A 323 12.14 -5.22 -47.32
CA SER A 323 10.94 -4.47 -47.77
C SER A 323 9.73 -5.36 -48.03
N LYS A 324 9.94 -6.67 -48.25
CA LYS A 324 8.88 -7.68 -48.47
C LYS A 324 8.65 -8.61 -47.28
N ALA A 325 9.31 -8.40 -46.15
CA ALA A 325 9.13 -9.24 -44.97
C ALA A 325 7.80 -8.91 -44.28
N LYS A 326 6.93 -9.91 -44.11
CA LYS A 326 5.73 -9.78 -43.28
C LYS A 326 6.12 -9.98 -41.83
N PHE A 327 6.08 -8.90 -41.07
CA PHE A 327 6.20 -8.92 -39.61
C PHE A 327 4.78 -9.14 -39.06
N CYS A 328 4.48 -10.37 -38.65
CA CYS A 328 3.26 -10.69 -37.91
C CYS A 328 3.53 -10.59 -36.41
#